data_AF-A0A0G9MZ99-F1
#
_entry.id   AF-A0A0G9MZ99-F1
#
_cell.length_a   1.000
_cell.length_b   1.000
_cell.length_c   1.000
_cell.angle_alpha   90.00
_cell.angle_beta   90.00
_cell.angle_gamma   90.00
#
_symmetry.space_group_name_H-M   'P 1'
#
loop_
_entity.id
_entity.type
_entity.pdbx_description
1 polymer ?
#
loop_
_entity_poly.entity_id
_entity_poly.type
_entity_poly.pdbx_seq_one_letter_code
_entity_poly.pdbx_strand_id
1 'polypeptide(L)'
;MTQIATAGPCLPHQLLRAAGCHAGPLAFDHDRTPTRAEAFMESKFMPWAPLVLDHWLAGDYDHLDAVLFSRADDTSQRLFYYLSELRRTGRAGGPEPLIFDVAKIPRPTSAARTETKLRELAERLNVTAAALNDALTPAETSIPANDPVCLVTGTPAPDDRLNDAIRNAGFAPVAETLAQQWSEDAPCEPADDPFAALATALHALDSGPRAFADPAARMARRIAETQAQAVVVWRIEEDEAQTWQLPAERRALELSGVPHLVLTRRDWFGRDGAADEITALLKGLAR
;
A
#
# COMPACT_ATOMS: atom_id res chain seq x y z
N MET A 1 -22.86 -10.00 -10.01
CA MET A 1 -22.51 -8.57 -9.79
C MET A 1 -21.05 -8.44 -10.13
N THR A 2 -20.63 -7.38 -10.82
CA THR A 2 -19.21 -7.19 -11.17
C THR A 2 -18.35 -7.15 -9.90
N GLN A 3 -17.26 -7.89 -9.83
CA GLN A 3 -16.32 -7.93 -8.71
C GLN A 3 -14.94 -7.46 -9.17
N ILE A 4 -14.44 -6.40 -8.54
CA ILE A 4 -13.15 -5.77 -8.85
C ILE A 4 -12.29 -5.75 -7.59
N ALA A 5 -11.21 -6.50 -7.59
CA ALA A 5 -10.19 -6.45 -6.54
C ALA A 5 -9.14 -5.36 -6.83
N THR A 6 -8.41 -4.93 -5.81
CA THR A 6 -7.37 -3.88 -5.92
C THR A 6 -5.97 -4.41 -5.64
N ALA A 7 -4.97 -3.90 -6.36
CA ALA A 7 -3.57 -4.21 -6.12
C ALA A 7 -2.69 -2.96 -6.28
N GLY A 8 -2.09 -2.51 -5.18
CA GLY A 8 -1.27 -1.30 -5.12
C GLY A 8 -1.93 -0.14 -4.36
N PRO A 9 -1.15 0.90 -4.00
CA PRO A 9 -1.61 2.01 -3.18
C PRO A 9 -2.35 3.09 -4.00
N CYS A 10 -2.98 4.06 -3.33
CA CYS A 10 -3.61 5.24 -3.96
C CYS A 10 -4.68 4.90 -5.01
N LEU A 11 -5.53 3.91 -4.73
CA LEU A 11 -6.63 3.51 -5.62
C LEU A 11 -7.97 4.14 -5.18
N PRO A 12 -8.91 4.39 -6.11
CA PRO A 12 -10.16 5.08 -5.82
C PRO A 12 -11.20 4.11 -5.23
N HIS A 13 -10.96 3.60 -4.03
CA HIS A 13 -11.85 2.61 -3.38
C HIS A 13 -13.28 3.13 -3.22
N GLN A 14 -13.44 4.42 -2.90
CA GLN A 14 -14.74 5.11 -2.82
C GLN A 14 -15.54 4.96 -4.12
N LEU A 15 -14.89 5.08 -5.28
CA LEU A 15 -15.54 4.92 -6.58
C LEU A 15 -16.00 3.47 -6.82
N LEU A 16 -15.17 2.49 -6.46
CA LEU A 16 -15.52 1.07 -6.57
C LEU A 16 -16.69 0.70 -5.63
N ARG A 17 -16.75 1.30 -4.44
CA ARG A 17 -17.86 1.15 -3.50
C ARG A 17 -19.14 1.80 -4.01
N ALA A 18 -19.05 3.02 -4.57
CA ALA A 18 -20.19 3.69 -5.22
C ALA A 18 -20.75 2.87 -6.41
N ALA A 19 -19.89 2.13 -7.11
CA ALA A 19 -20.28 1.21 -8.18
C ALA A 19 -20.85 -0.14 -7.66
N GLY A 20 -20.73 -0.42 -6.36
CA GLY A 20 -21.13 -1.72 -5.78
C GLY A 20 -20.27 -2.90 -6.24
N CYS A 21 -19.03 -2.66 -6.69
CA CYS A 21 -18.16 -3.69 -7.27
C CYS A 21 -16.84 -3.92 -6.52
N HIS A 22 -16.61 -3.23 -5.41
CA HIS A 22 -15.38 -3.35 -4.63
C HIS A 22 -15.27 -4.72 -3.93
N ALA A 23 -14.31 -5.55 -4.37
CA ALA A 23 -14.01 -6.86 -3.76
C ALA A 23 -12.87 -6.81 -2.74
N GLY A 24 -12.35 -5.62 -2.43
CA GLY A 24 -11.22 -5.42 -1.51
C GLY A 24 -9.85 -5.66 -2.14
N PRO A 25 -8.78 -5.65 -1.32
CA PRO A 25 -7.43 -5.92 -1.79
C PRO A 25 -7.30 -7.36 -2.30
N LEU A 26 -6.52 -7.56 -3.36
CA LEU A 26 -6.30 -8.86 -3.96
C LEU A 26 -5.60 -9.79 -2.95
N ALA A 27 -6.31 -10.82 -2.52
CA ALA A 27 -5.80 -11.80 -1.58
C ALA A 27 -4.85 -12.79 -2.25
N PHE A 28 -3.84 -13.25 -1.53
CA PHE A 28 -2.92 -14.31 -1.94
C PHE A 28 -2.45 -15.06 -0.70
N ASP A 29 -2.04 -16.31 -0.88
CA ASP A 29 -1.50 -17.17 0.17
C ASP A 29 -0.01 -16.88 0.36
N HIS A 30 0.34 -16.38 1.54
CA HIS A 30 1.73 -16.05 1.91
C HIS A 30 2.63 -17.27 2.03
N ASP A 31 2.07 -18.46 2.23
CA ASP A 31 2.82 -19.72 2.38
C ASP A 31 3.02 -20.44 1.04
N ARG A 32 2.44 -19.90 -0.04
CA ARG A 32 2.54 -20.49 -1.37
C ARG A 32 3.96 -20.36 -1.93
N THR A 33 4.44 -21.43 -2.57
CA THR A 33 5.66 -21.38 -3.39
C THR A 33 5.28 -21.10 -4.86
N PRO A 34 5.74 -19.98 -5.48
CA PRO A 34 5.22 -19.51 -6.76
C PRO A 34 5.90 -20.16 -7.99
N THR A 35 5.76 -21.48 -8.14
CA THR A 35 6.47 -22.27 -9.17
C THR A 35 6.02 -22.02 -10.62
N ARG A 36 4.77 -21.61 -10.86
CA ARG A 36 4.25 -21.25 -12.21
C ARG A 36 4.72 -19.86 -12.63
N ALA A 37 4.86 -18.95 -11.66
CA ALA A 37 5.30 -17.58 -11.93
C ALA A 37 6.77 -17.52 -12.39
N GLU A 38 7.62 -18.45 -11.96
CA GLU A 38 9.05 -18.55 -12.31
C GLU A 38 9.29 -18.59 -13.83
N ALA A 39 8.36 -19.14 -14.61
CA ALA A 39 8.49 -19.21 -16.06
C ALA A 39 8.37 -17.85 -16.76
N PHE A 40 7.88 -16.82 -16.05
CA PHE A 40 7.56 -15.53 -16.63
C PHE A 40 8.30 -14.39 -15.96
N MET A 41 8.41 -14.38 -14.64
CA MET A 41 8.86 -13.22 -13.86
C MET A 41 10.38 -13.16 -13.67
N GLU A 42 10.92 -11.94 -13.74
CA GLU A 42 12.29 -11.66 -13.32
C GLU A 42 12.43 -11.59 -11.79
N SER A 43 13.65 -11.67 -11.27
CA SER A 43 13.93 -11.80 -9.83
C SER A 43 13.73 -10.53 -8.99
N LYS A 44 13.39 -9.40 -9.60
CA LYS A 44 13.31 -8.07 -8.95
C LYS A 44 11.90 -7.51 -8.87
N PHE A 45 10.96 -8.35 -8.45
CA PHE A 45 9.62 -7.93 -8.03
C PHE A 45 9.52 -7.94 -6.52
N MET A 46 8.62 -7.12 -5.96
CA MET A 46 8.21 -7.30 -4.56
C MET A 46 7.68 -8.72 -4.35
N PRO A 47 7.93 -9.38 -3.21
CA PRO A 47 7.66 -10.82 -3.06
C PRO A 47 6.18 -11.24 -3.17
N TRP A 48 5.23 -10.31 -3.02
CA TRP A 48 3.81 -10.59 -3.25
C TRP A 48 3.46 -10.84 -4.73
N ALA A 49 4.18 -10.24 -5.67
CA ALA A 49 3.83 -10.31 -7.09
C ALA A 49 3.96 -11.72 -7.70
N PRO A 50 5.04 -12.50 -7.45
CA PRO A 50 5.08 -13.88 -7.91
C PRO A 50 4.01 -14.75 -7.26
N LEU A 51 3.62 -14.50 -5.99
CA LEU A 51 2.49 -15.20 -5.37
C LEU A 51 1.19 -14.92 -6.13
N VAL A 52 0.88 -13.65 -6.36
CA VAL A 52 -0.30 -13.23 -7.13
C VAL A 52 -0.30 -13.86 -8.52
N LEU A 53 0.82 -13.84 -9.24
CA LEU A 53 0.87 -14.47 -10.56
C LEU A 53 0.65 -15.99 -10.48
N ASP A 54 1.17 -16.67 -9.46
CA ASP A 54 0.96 -18.11 -9.30
C ASP A 54 -0.51 -18.47 -9.03
N HIS A 55 -1.18 -17.69 -8.17
CA HIS A 55 -2.64 -17.79 -7.94
C HIS A 55 -3.42 -17.54 -9.22
N TRP A 56 -3.03 -16.52 -9.99
CA TRP A 56 -3.68 -16.19 -11.25
C TRP A 56 -3.56 -17.32 -12.27
N LEU A 57 -2.36 -17.88 -12.45
CA LEU A 57 -2.10 -18.99 -13.36
C LEU A 57 -2.77 -20.30 -12.92
N ALA A 58 -3.14 -20.41 -11.64
CA ALA A 58 -3.91 -21.54 -11.11
C ALA A 58 -5.44 -21.37 -11.27
N GLY A 59 -5.91 -20.19 -11.68
CA GLY A 59 -7.35 -19.90 -11.82
C GLY A 59 -8.03 -19.49 -10.51
N ASP A 60 -7.27 -19.20 -9.45
CA ASP A 60 -7.86 -18.88 -8.13
C ASP A 60 -8.67 -17.58 -8.15
N TYR A 61 -8.42 -16.72 -9.13
CA TYR A 61 -9.10 -15.43 -9.33
C TYR A 61 -10.21 -15.47 -10.38
N ASP A 62 -10.60 -16.65 -10.90
CA ASP A 62 -11.65 -16.78 -11.94
C ASP A 62 -13.04 -16.30 -11.50
N HIS A 63 -13.23 -16.09 -10.19
CA HIS A 63 -14.45 -15.52 -9.61
C HIS A 63 -14.51 -13.98 -9.68
N LEU A 64 -13.42 -13.31 -10.05
CA LEU A 64 -13.34 -11.86 -10.24
C LEU A 64 -13.58 -11.50 -11.70
N ASP A 65 -14.18 -10.34 -11.95
CA ASP A 65 -14.31 -9.80 -13.30
C ASP A 65 -13.07 -8.99 -13.70
N ALA A 66 -12.47 -8.27 -12.75
CA ALA A 66 -11.29 -7.45 -12.99
C ALA A 66 -10.40 -7.31 -11.74
N VAL A 67 -9.15 -6.91 -11.95
CA VAL A 67 -8.24 -6.44 -10.90
C VAL A 67 -7.72 -5.06 -11.30
N LEU A 68 -7.94 -4.07 -10.43
CA LEU A 68 -7.46 -2.71 -10.62
C LEU A 68 -6.08 -2.53 -9.99
N PHE A 69 -5.06 -2.43 -10.84
CA PHE A 69 -3.68 -2.18 -10.45
C PHE A 69 -3.39 -0.68 -10.34
N SER A 70 -2.58 -0.30 -9.37
CA SER A 70 -2.11 1.08 -9.22
C SER A 70 -0.89 1.39 -10.09
N ARG A 71 -0.82 2.61 -10.62
CA ARG A 71 0.40 3.18 -11.19
C ARG A 71 1.30 3.88 -10.15
N ALA A 72 0.88 3.96 -8.88
CA ALA A 72 1.63 4.58 -7.80
C ALA A 72 2.82 3.75 -7.28
N ASP A 73 3.00 2.52 -7.77
CA ASP A 73 4.20 1.73 -7.53
C ASP A 73 4.63 0.96 -8.78
N ASP A 74 5.88 0.50 -8.78
CA ASP A 74 6.48 -0.17 -9.93
C ASP A 74 6.02 -1.63 -10.08
N THR A 75 5.78 -2.31 -8.96
CA THR A 75 5.45 -3.74 -8.95
C THR A 75 4.05 -3.97 -9.50
N SER A 76 3.05 -3.21 -9.03
CA SER A 76 1.68 -3.27 -9.54
C SER A 76 1.62 -2.93 -11.03
N GLN A 77 2.36 -1.89 -11.45
CA GLN A 77 2.42 -1.50 -12.86
C GLN A 77 3.06 -2.60 -13.74
N ARG A 78 4.18 -3.18 -13.32
CA ARG A 78 4.84 -4.25 -14.08
C ARG A 78 3.98 -5.49 -14.13
N LEU A 79 3.37 -5.89 -13.01
CA LEU A 79 2.49 -7.06 -12.97
C LEU A 79 1.28 -6.89 -13.89
N PHE A 80 0.69 -5.68 -13.95
CA PHE A 80 -0.35 -5.35 -14.93
C PHE A 80 0.10 -5.64 -16.38
N TYR A 81 1.31 -5.22 -16.77
CA TYR A 81 1.81 -5.47 -18.13
C TYR A 81 2.05 -6.96 -18.39
N TYR A 82 2.59 -7.69 -17.42
CA TYR A 82 2.81 -9.13 -17.54
C TYR A 82 1.48 -9.87 -17.72
N LEU A 83 0.49 -9.61 -16.86
CA LEU A 83 -0.83 -10.23 -16.95
C LEU A 83 -1.55 -9.88 -18.25
N SER A 84 -1.45 -8.62 -18.69
CA SER A 84 -2.01 -8.17 -19.97
C SER A 84 -1.44 -8.97 -21.15
N GLU A 85 -0.12 -9.15 -21.19
CA GLU A 85 0.55 -9.89 -22.26
C GLU A 85 0.32 -11.40 -22.18
N LEU A 86 0.30 -11.99 -20.97
CA LEU A 86 -0.03 -13.39 -20.78
C LEU A 86 -1.47 -13.69 -21.23
N ARG A 87 -2.41 -12.81 -20.91
CA ARG A 87 -3.79 -12.92 -21.38
C ARG A 87 -3.90 -12.73 -22.89
N ARG A 88 -3.23 -11.71 -23.46
CA ARG A 88 -3.20 -11.45 -24.90
C ARG A 88 -2.65 -12.63 -25.71
N THR A 89 -1.68 -13.35 -25.15
CA THR A 89 -1.05 -14.53 -25.79
C THR A 89 -1.73 -15.85 -25.44
N GLY A 90 -2.82 -15.85 -24.67
CA GLY A 90 -3.56 -17.05 -24.28
C GLY A 90 -2.84 -17.94 -23.27
N ARG A 91 -1.82 -17.42 -22.58
CA ARG A 91 -1.03 -18.14 -21.55
C ARG A 91 -1.61 -18.00 -20.15
N ALA A 92 -2.52 -17.05 -19.94
CA ALA A 92 -3.28 -16.89 -18.69
C ALA A 92 -4.74 -16.56 -19.01
N GLY A 93 -5.65 -17.13 -18.21
CA GLY A 93 -7.07 -16.76 -18.17
C GLY A 93 -7.36 -15.73 -17.09
N GLY A 94 -8.52 -15.81 -16.45
CA GLY A 94 -8.86 -15.01 -15.28
C GLY A 94 -9.38 -13.59 -15.57
N PRO A 95 -9.40 -12.73 -14.53
CA PRO A 95 -10.01 -11.41 -14.58
C PRO A 95 -9.35 -10.48 -15.60
N GLU A 96 -10.02 -9.39 -15.98
CA GLU A 96 -9.39 -8.33 -16.76
C GLU A 96 -8.38 -7.54 -15.90
N PRO A 97 -7.09 -7.46 -16.27
CA PRO A 97 -6.18 -6.54 -15.63
C PRO A 97 -6.52 -5.10 -16.06
N LEU A 98 -6.78 -4.23 -15.09
CA LEU A 98 -7.01 -2.80 -15.27
C LEU A 98 -5.89 -2.01 -14.61
N ILE A 99 -5.63 -0.80 -15.09
CA ILE A 99 -4.67 0.10 -14.43
C ILE A 99 -5.32 1.46 -14.16
N PHE A 100 -5.20 1.92 -12.92
CA PHE A 100 -5.56 3.27 -12.54
C PHE A 100 -4.34 4.18 -12.59
N ASP A 101 -4.38 5.16 -13.49
CA ASP A 101 -3.32 6.15 -13.67
C ASP A 101 -3.48 7.30 -12.67
N VAL A 102 -2.88 7.13 -11.50
CA VAL A 102 -2.67 8.21 -10.53
C VAL A 102 -1.32 8.89 -10.80
N ALA A 103 -1.35 10.18 -11.11
CA ALA A 103 -0.15 10.96 -11.35
C ALA A 103 0.30 11.68 -10.08
N LYS A 104 1.46 11.30 -9.53
CA LYS A 104 1.94 11.76 -8.21
C LYS A 104 2.95 12.91 -8.21
N ILE A 105 3.45 13.32 -9.38
CA ILE A 105 4.35 14.49 -9.45
C ILE A 105 3.56 15.73 -8.99
N PRO A 106 4.04 16.53 -8.02
CA PRO A 106 3.29 17.62 -7.40
C PRO A 106 3.18 18.83 -8.32
N ARG A 107 2.32 18.73 -9.35
CA ARG A 107 2.04 19.78 -10.33
C ARG A 107 0.57 19.76 -10.73
N PRO A 108 -0.03 20.91 -11.08
CA PRO A 108 -1.45 20.99 -11.43
C PRO A 108 -1.88 20.01 -12.54
N THR A 109 -1.01 19.78 -13.53
CA THR A 109 -1.30 18.85 -14.63
C THR A 109 -1.38 17.39 -14.20
N SER A 110 -0.71 17.00 -13.11
CA SER A 110 -0.82 15.66 -12.54
C SER A 110 -2.16 15.47 -11.81
N ALA A 111 -2.60 16.47 -11.04
CA ALA A 111 -3.90 16.44 -10.39
C ALA A 111 -5.04 16.37 -11.44
N ALA A 112 -4.99 17.22 -12.47
CA ALA A 112 -5.95 17.19 -13.57
C ALA A 112 -5.95 15.86 -14.35
N ARG A 113 -4.80 15.21 -14.49
CA ARG A 113 -4.70 13.88 -15.10
C ARG A 113 -5.38 12.81 -14.25
N THR A 114 -5.14 12.82 -12.94
CA THR A 114 -5.79 11.89 -11.99
C THR A 114 -7.31 12.08 -12.01
N GLU A 115 -7.81 13.32 -12.05
CA GLU A 115 -9.24 13.62 -12.17
C GLU A 115 -9.82 13.06 -13.47
N THR A 116 -9.15 13.32 -14.60
CA THR A 116 -9.57 12.78 -15.90
C THR A 116 -9.71 11.25 -15.84
N LYS A 117 -8.74 10.57 -15.23
CA LYS A 117 -8.74 9.10 -15.10
C LYS A 117 -9.79 8.58 -14.13
N LEU A 118 -10.09 9.33 -13.08
CA LEU A 118 -11.19 9.04 -12.19
C LEU A 118 -12.54 9.11 -12.92
N ARG A 119 -12.75 10.15 -13.75
CA ARG A 119 -13.97 10.30 -14.55
C ARG A 119 -14.12 9.22 -15.62
N GLU A 120 -13.04 8.85 -16.31
CA GLU A 120 -13.05 7.73 -17.27
C GLU A 120 -13.44 6.41 -16.59
N LEU A 121 -12.91 6.14 -15.39
CA LEU A 121 -13.28 4.94 -14.63
C LEU A 121 -14.74 5.01 -14.16
N ALA A 122 -15.20 6.18 -13.73
CA ALA A 122 -16.59 6.40 -13.32
C ALA A 122 -17.57 6.17 -14.47
N GLU A 123 -17.26 6.66 -15.67
CA GLU A 123 -18.03 6.42 -16.89
C GLU A 123 -18.09 4.92 -17.20
N ARG A 124 -16.95 4.22 -17.15
CA ARG A 124 -16.89 2.76 -17.34
C ARG A 124 -17.76 2.00 -16.34
N LEU A 125 -17.83 2.48 -15.10
CA LEU A 125 -18.57 1.84 -14.01
C LEU A 125 -19.99 2.38 -13.82
N ASN A 126 -20.43 3.34 -14.66
CA ASN A 126 -21.72 4.03 -14.54
C ASN A 126 -21.96 4.70 -13.18
N VAL A 127 -20.92 5.29 -12.58
CA VAL A 127 -21.01 5.99 -11.29
C VAL A 127 -21.37 7.46 -11.50
N THR A 128 -22.42 7.90 -10.81
CA THR A 128 -22.84 9.31 -10.81
C THR A 128 -22.09 10.11 -9.74
N ALA A 129 -22.07 11.45 -9.89
CA ALA A 129 -21.51 12.33 -8.88
C ALA A 129 -22.18 12.15 -7.51
N ALA A 130 -23.52 12.01 -7.48
CA ALA A 130 -24.26 11.80 -6.23
C ALA A 130 -23.83 10.50 -5.52
N ALA A 131 -23.77 9.39 -6.27
CA ALA A 131 -23.34 8.11 -5.72
C ALA A 131 -21.88 8.14 -5.22
N LEU A 132 -20.99 8.87 -5.92
CA LEU A 132 -19.63 9.06 -5.44
C LEU A 132 -19.60 9.88 -4.14
N ASN A 133 -20.34 10.98 -4.06
CA ASN A 133 -20.44 11.83 -2.87
C ASN A 133 -20.86 11.01 -1.64
N ASP A 134 -21.86 10.15 -1.79
CA ASP A 134 -22.35 9.27 -0.70
C ASP A 134 -21.30 8.24 -0.24
N ALA A 135 -20.30 7.95 -1.08
CA ALA A 135 -19.22 6.99 -0.80
C ALA A 135 -17.91 7.65 -0.33
N LEU A 136 -17.85 8.98 -0.27
CA LEU A 136 -16.68 9.71 0.23
C LEU A 136 -16.54 9.53 1.75
N THR A 137 -15.30 9.32 2.19
CA THR A 137 -14.97 9.05 3.60
C THR A 137 -14.19 10.24 4.15
N PRO A 138 -14.76 11.01 5.10
CA PRO A 138 -14.04 12.03 5.87
C PRO A 138 -12.78 11.51 6.55
N ALA A 139 -11.87 12.41 6.90
CA ALA A 139 -10.73 12.04 7.73
C ALA A 139 -11.19 11.63 9.14
N GLU A 140 -10.82 10.43 9.56
CA GLU A 140 -11.05 10.02 10.94
C GLU A 140 -10.02 10.66 11.88
N THR A 141 -10.49 11.22 12.99
CA THR A 141 -9.61 11.68 14.06
C THR A 141 -9.35 10.52 15.00
N SER A 142 -8.17 9.91 14.95
CA SER A 142 -7.77 8.90 15.93
C SER A 142 -7.32 9.57 17.23
N ILE A 143 -7.85 9.13 18.37
CA ILE A 143 -7.33 9.52 19.69
C ILE A 143 -6.17 8.58 20.04
N PRO A 144 -5.00 9.09 20.47
CA PRO A 144 -3.89 8.25 20.86
C PRO A 144 -4.31 7.28 21.98
N ALA A 145 -3.98 6.00 21.82
CA ALA A 145 -4.12 5.03 22.90
C ALA A 145 -3.19 5.40 24.06
N ASN A 146 -3.55 5.01 25.29
CA ASN A 146 -2.71 5.23 26.47
C ASN A 146 -1.45 4.33 26.49
N ASP A 147 -1.39 3.33 25.63
CA ASP A 147 -0.28 2.39 25.54
C ASP A 147 0.94 3.02 24.85
N PRO A 148 2.17 2.63 25.21
CA PRO A 148 3.36 3.15 24.56
C PRO A 148 3.38 2.76 23.08
N VAL A 149 3.59 3.73 22.20
CA VAL A 149 3.50 3.52 20.74
C VAL A 149 4.85 3.15 20.14
N CYS A 150 4.86 2.14 19.28
CA CYS A 150 5.97 1.85 18.38
C CYS A 150 5.54 2.09 16.94
N LEU A 151 6.19 3.05 16.27
CA LEU A 151 5.97 3.37 14.87
C LEU A 151 6.80 2.45 13.99
N VAL A 152 6.18 1.79 13.01
CA VAL A 152 6.89 1.11 11.92
C VAL A 152 6.74 1.90 10.64
N THR A 153 7.85 2.09 9.94
CA THR A 153 7.90 2.79 8.65
C THR A 153 8.76 2.01 7.67
N GLY A 154 8.51 2.24 6.38
CA GLY A 154 9.26 1.64 5.28
C GLY A 154 8.36 0.80 4.40
N THR A 155 8.80 -0.43 4.09
CA THR A 155 8.04 -1.36 3.27
C THR A 155 6.82 -1.89 4.06
N PRO A 156 5.60 -2.00 3.48
CA PRO A 156 4.49 -2.66 4.18
C PRO A 156 4.79 -4.13 4.46
N ALA A 157 4.49 -4.59 5.67
CA ALA A 157 4.64 -5.99 6.04
C ALA A 157 3.59 -6.87 5.30
N PRO A 158 3.88 -8.16 5.03
CA PRO A 158 2.92 -9.06 4.39
C PRO A 158 1.62 -9.20 5.20
N ASP A 159 1.74 -9.19 6.53
CA ASP A 159 0.69 -9.44 7.50
C ASP A 159 1.07 -8.85 8.87
N ASP A 160 0.30 -9.20 9.91
CA ASP A 160 0.46 -8.68 11.27
C ASP A 160 1.69 -9.19 12.04
N ARG A 161 2.56 -10.04 11.47
CA ARG A 161 3.65 -10.67 12.26
C ARG A 161 4.59 -9.68 12.97
N LEU A 162 4.92 -8.55 12.34
CA LEU A 162 5.74 -7.50 12.96
C LEU A 162 4.94 -6.74 14.03
N ASN A 163 3.65 -6.52 13.78
CA ASN A 163 2.75 -5.87 14.73
C ASN A 163 2.55 -6.74 15.98
N ASP A 164 2.44 -8.06 15.82
CA ASP A 164 2.34 -9.01 16.92
C ASP A 164 3.60 -9.02 17.78
N ALA A 165 4.78 -8.94 17.19
CA ALA A 165 6.03 -8.80 17.94
C ALA A 165 6.03 -7.52 18.82
N ILE A 166 5.51 -6.40 18.28
CA ILE A 166 5.38 -5.13 19.00
C ILE A 166 4.36 -5.23 20.14
N ARG A 167 3.16 -5.78 19.87
CA ARG A 167 2.11 -6.00 20.88
C ARG A 167 2.60 -6.90 22.01
N ASN A 168 3.29 -7.98 21.68
CA ASN A 168 3.87 -8.92 22.66
C ASN A 168 4.98 -8.31 23.52
N ALA A 169 5.59 -7.21 23.06
CA ALA A 169 6.53 -6.41 23.84
C ALA A 169 5.88 -5.31 24.68
N GLY A 170 4.54 -5.18 24.65
CA GLY A 170 3.78 -4.22 25.45
C GLY A 170 3.58 -2.86 24.78
N PHE A 171 3.77 -2.76 23.47
CA PHE A 171 3.59 -1.52 22.71
C PHE A 171 2.40 -1.61 21.75
N ALA A 172 1.75 -0.47 21.48
CA ALA A 172 0.78 -0.34 20.40
C ALA A 172 1.51 -0.11 19.06
N PRO A 173 1.37 -1.00 18.06
CA PRO A 173 1.98 -0.80 16.75
C PRO A 173 1.22 0.27 15.95
N VAL A 174 1.97 1.23 15.40
CA VAL A 174 1.48 2.11 14.33
C VAL A 174 2.22 1.73 13.05
N ALA A 175 1.59 0.85 12.29
CA ALA A 175 2.19 0.20 11.13
C ALA A 175 1.08 -0.31 10.21
N GLU A 176 1.33 -0.31 8.91
CA GLU A 176 0.41 -0.85 7.91
C GLU A 176 0.95 -2.17 7.35
N THR A 177 0.06 -3.15 7.27
CA THR A 177 0.25 -4.32 6.39
C THR A 177 0.03 -3.91 4.93
N LEU A 178 0.49 -4.74 3.99
CA LEU A 178 0.27 -4.53 2.56
C LEU A 178 -1.23 -4.42 2.24
N ALA A 179 -2.05 -5.30 2.82
CA ALA A 179 -3.50 -5.29 2.63
C ALA A 179 -4.16 -4.01 3.16
N GLN A 180 -3.70 -3.49 4.31
CA GLN A 180 -4.17 -2.21 4.84
C GLN A 180 -3.78 -1.04 3.93
N GLN A 181 -2.52 -0.99 3.47
CA GLN A 181 -2.09 0.05 2.52
C GLN A 181 -2.88 0.00 1.20
N TRP A 182 -3.21 -1.19 0.71
CA TRP A 182 -4.03 -1.37 -0.49
C TRP A 182 -5.52 -1.12 -0.28
N SER A 183 -5.92 -0.85 0.96
CA SER A 183 -7.30 -0.52 1.34
C SER A 183 -7.40 0.93 1.86
N GLU A 184 -6.31 1.69 1.81
CA GLU A 184 -6.26 3.08 2.30
C GLU A 184 -7.18 3.97 1.46
N ASP A 185 -8.25 4.44 2.08
CA ASP A 185 -9.10 5.47 1.51
C ASP A 185 -8.37 6.81 1.49
N ALA A 186 -8.48 7.55 0.39
CA ALA A 186 -8.12 8.96 0.39
C ALA A 186 -9.15 9.77 1.20
N PRO A 187 -8.76 10.41 2.33
CA PRO A 187 -9.71 11.18 3.13
C PRO A 187 -10.29 12.34 2.32
N CYS A 188 -11.61 12.39 2.19
CA CYS A 188 -12.29 13.32 1.30
C CYS A 188 -13.70 13.62 1.82
N GLU A 189 -14.00 14.90 2.01
CA GLU A 189 -15.35 15.36 2.36
C GLU A 189 -16.24 15.42 1.10
N PRO A 190 -17.57 15.22 1.26
CA PRO A 190 -18.54 15.53 0.22
C PRO A 190 -18.38 16.95 -0.34
N ALA A 191 -18.49 17.08 -1.66
CA ALA A 191 -18.26 18.34 -2.38
C ALA A 191 -19.18 18.50 -3.59
N ASP A 192 -19.28 19.71 -4.13
CA ASP A 192 -20.07 19.98 -5.35
C ASP A 192 -19.52 19.20 -6.56
N ASP A 193 -18.19 19.07 -6.65
CA ASP A 193 -17.52 18.20 -7.61
C ASP A 193 -16.73 17.09 -6.89
N PRO A 194 -17.39 15.96 -6.60
CA PRO A 194 -16.76 14.86 -5.86
C PRO A 194 -15.60 14.21 -6.62
N PHE A 195 -15.59 14.29 -7.95
CA PHE A 195 -14.50 13.73 -8.75
C PHE A 195 -13.23 14.57 -8.59
N ALA A 196 -13.34 15.90 -8.69
CA ALA A 196 -12.22 16.80 -8.45
C ALA A 196 -11.71 16.72 -7.01
N ALA A 197 -12.62 16.61 -6.03
CA ALA A 197 -12.29 16.46 -4.62
C ALA A 197 -11.52 15.17 -4.35
N LEU A 198 -12.04 14.02 -4.80
CA LEU A 198 -11.38 12.73 -4.59
C LEU A 198 -10.05 12.63 -5.37
N ALA A 199 -9.98 13.17 -6.59
CA ALA A 199 -8.74 13.21 -7.34
C ALA A 199 -7.65 14.03 -6.62
N THR A 200 -8.04 15.13 -5.98
CA THR A 200 -7.14 15.94 -5.15
C THR A 200 -6.69 15.15 -3.92
N ALA A 201 -7.60 14.46 -3.24
CA ALA A 201 -7.28 13.64 -2.08
C ALA A 201 -6.31 12.49 -2.43
N LEU A 202 -6.59 11.74 -3.50
CA LEU A 202 -5.70 10.68 -4.01
C LEU A 202 -4.31 11.21 -4.41
N HIS A 203 -4.27 12.41 -5.01
CA HIS A 203 -3.02 13.07 -5.34
C HIS A 203 -2.23 13.47 -4.08
N ALA A 204 -2.91 13.89 -3.02
CA ALA A 204 -2.32 14.34 -1.76
C ALA A 204 -1.81 13.21 -0.85
N LEU A 205 -2.27 11.96 -1.04
CA LEU A 205 -1.75 10.81 -0.29
C LEU A 205 -0.22 10.75 -0.36
N ASP A 206 0.45 10.76 0.78
CA ASP A 206 1.91 10.76 0.83
C ASP A 206 2.50 9.34 1.02
N SER A 207 1.65 8.31 0.91
CA SER A 207 1.99 6.88 1.01
C SER A 207 2.51 6.30 -0.31
N GLY A 208 3.37 5.29 -0.20
CA GLY A 208 3.91 4.54 -1.34
C GLY A 208 5.18 5.12 -2.01
N PRO A 209 5.84 4.32 -2.86
CA PRO A 209 7.17 4.62 -3.39
C PRO A 209 7.20 5.73 -4.44
N ARG A 210 6.06 6.08 -5.05
CA ARG A 210 5.96 7.19 -6.01
C ARG A 210 5.23 8.41 -5.47
N ALA A 211 5.09 8.58 -4.16
CA ALA A 211 4.41 9.73 -3.58
C ALA A 211 5.11 11.09 -3.84
N PHE A 212 6.41 11.09 -4.20
CA PHE A 212 7.25 12.31 -4.31
C PHE A 212 7.22 13.20 -3.05
N ALA A 213 6.87 12.63 -1.90
CA ALA A 213 6.96 13.26 -0.59
C ALA A 213 8.38 13.14 -0.03
N ASP A 214 8.73 14.00 0.93
CA ASP A 214 9.95 13.87 1.75
C ASP A 214 9.73 12.79 2.83
N PRO A 215 10.35 11.61 2.73
CA PRO A 215 10.09 10.52 3.67
C PRO A 215 10.61 10.81 5.08
N ALA A 216 11.69 11.58 5.20
CA ALA A 216 12.24 11.96 6.50
C ALA A 216 11.31 12.95 7.21
N ALA A 217 10.78 13.95 6.48
CA ALA A 217 9.78 14.86 7.03
C ALA A 217 8.47 14.14 7.37
N ARG A 218 8.01 13.21 6.53
CA ARG A 218 6.82 12.38 6.81
C ARG A 218 7.01 11.55 8.07
N MET A 219 8.16 10.88 8.22
CA MET A 219 8.47 10.12 9.42
C MET A 219 8.51 11.00 10.67
N ALA A 220 9.14 12.17 10.60
CA ALA A 220 9.16 13.12 11.72
C ALA A 220 7.75 13.59 12.14
N ARG A 221 6.88 13.88 11.16
CA ARG A 221 5.46 14.17 11.44
C ARG A 221 4.77 13.00 12.13
N ARG A 222 4.90 11.78 11.59
CA ARG A 222 4.28 10.58 12.18
C ARG A 222 4.78 10.30 13.60
N ILE A 223 6.07 10.50 13.88
CA ILE A 223 6.60 10.39 15.26
C ILE A 223 5.89 11.37 16.19
N ALA A 224 5.71 12.62 15.77
CA ALA A 224 5.05 13.65 16.57
C ALA A 224 3.55 13.38 16.76
N GLU A 225 2.84 13.06 15.68
CA GLU A 225 1.39 12.79 15.68
C GLU A 225 1.02 11.58 16.53
N THR A 226 1.85 10.53 16.50
CA THR A 226 1.61 9.27 17.22
C THR A 226 2.25 9.25 18.61
N GLN A 227 3.04 10.27 18.95
CA GLN A 227 3.85 10.32 20.17
C GLN A 227 4.70 9.04 20.34
N ALA A 228 5.28 8.55 19.24
CA ALA A 228 6.00 7.29 19.21
C ALA A 228 7.16 7.28 20.21
N GLN A 229 7.22 6.24 21.04
CA GLN A 229 8.29 6.00 22.00
C GLN A 229 9.41 5.12 21.44
N ALA A 230 9.14 4.45 20.33
CA ALA A 230 10.11 3.70 19.56
C ALA A 230 9.80 3.77 18.06
N VAL A 231 10.82 3.69 17.21
CA VAL A 231 10.66 3.62 15.75
C VAL A 231 11.40 2.43 15.16
N VAL A 232 10.73 1.65 14.33
CA VAL A 232 11.33 0.60 13.50
C VAL A 232 11.29 1.03 12.04
N VAL A 233 12.46 1.15 11.41
CA VAL A 233 12.58 1.32 9.95
C VAL A 233 12.76 -0.06 9.34
N TRP A 234 11.75 -0.53 8.62
CA TRP A 234 11.69 -1.85 7.99
C TRP A 234 11.86 -1.72 6.47
N ARG A 235 12.97 -2.24 5.93
CA ARG A 235 13.29 -2.24 4.49
C ARG A 235 13.71 -3.64 4.05
N ILE A 236 13.03 -4.15 3.04
CA ILE A 236 13.32 -5.47 2.47
C ILE A 236 14.42 -5.41 1.40
N GLU A 237 14.94 -6.57 1.01
CA GLU A 237 15.96 -6.69 -0.04
C GLU A 237 15.49 -6.15 -1.41
N GLU A 238 14.21 -6.30 -1.72
CA GLU A 238 13.61 -5.90 -2.99
C GLU A 238 13.30 -4.40 -3.08
N ASP A 239 13.44 -3.63 -1.99
CA ASP A 239 13.18 -2.19 -2.00
C ASP A 239 14.36 -1.40 -2.56
N GLU A 240 14.37 -1.22 -3.88
CA GLU A 240 15.48 -0.56 -4.59
C GLU A 240 15.37 0.97 -4.60
N ALA A 241 14.16 1.52 -4.47
CA ALA A 241 13.92 2.95 -4.61
C ALA A 241 13.95 3.68 -3.26
N GLN A 242 13.30 3.13 -2.23
CA GLN A 242 13.17 3.86 -0.97
C GLN A 242 14.46 3.78 -0.13
N THR A 243 15.34 2.82 -0.39
CA THR A 243 16.64 2.70 0.29
C THR A 243 17.53 3.94 0.08
N TRP A 244 17.37 4.68 -1.02
CA TRP A 244 18.08 5.95 -1.26
C TRP A 244 17.74 7.04 -0.25
N GLN A 245 16.60 6.93 0.42
CA GLN A 245 16.10 7.90 1.40
C GLN A 245 16.65 7.64 2.81
N LEU A 246 17.24 6.45 3.03
CA LEU A 246 17.67 5.99 4.34
C LEU A 246 18.64 6.94 5.06
N PRO A 247 19.64 7.58 4.40
CA PRO A 247 20.52 8.53 5.09
C PRO A 247 19.79 9.74 5.67
N ALA A 248 18.77 10.26 4.97
CA ALA A 248 17.97 11.38 5.46
C ALA A 248 17.04 10.94 6.59
N GLU A 249 16.43 9.77 6.47
CA GLU A 249 15.59 9.15 7.51
C GLU A 249 16.40 8.92 8.80
N ARG A 250 17.61 8.35 8.70
CA ARG A 250 18.50 8.14 9.86
C ARG A 250 18.82 9.44 10.58
N ARG A 251 19.16 10.50 9.84
CA ARG A 251 19.42 11.82 10.42
C ARG A 251 18.19 12.37 11.15
N ALA A 252 16.99 12.20 10.58
CA ALA A 252 15.75 12.63 11.24
C ALA A 252 15.48 11.83 12.52
N LEU A 253 15.77 10.53 12.54
CA LEU A 253 15.66 9.69 13.75
C LEU A 253 16.64 10.13 14.84
N GLU A 254 17.90 10.35 14.48
CA GLU A 254 18.92 10.85 15.42
C GLU A 254 18.50 12.20 16.04
N LEU A 255 17.97 13.12 15.23
CA LEU A 255 17.48 14.42 15.69
C LEU A 255 16.22 14.32 16.56
N SER A 256 15.38 13.31 16.34
CA SER A 256 14.16 13.09 17.14
C SER A 256 14.46 12.64 18.57
N GLY A 257 15.63 12.04 18.81
CA GLY A 257 15.98 11.42 20.09
C GLY A 257 15.18 10.17 20.44
N VAL A 258 14.27 9.71 19.57
CA VAL A 258 13.46 8.52 19.81
C VAL A 258 14.31 7.26 19.61
N PRO A 259 14.28 6.30 20.54
CA PRO A 259 14.90 4.99 20.36
C PRO A 259 14.45 4.33 19.06
N HIS A 260 15.38 3.82 18.27
CA HIS A 260 15.06 3.29 16.96
C HIS A 260 15.89 2.08 16.55
N LEU A 261 15.31 1.25 15.69
CA LEU A 261 15.94 0.10 15.07
C LEU A 261 15.80 0.23 13.55
N VAL A 262 16.93 0.14 12.84
CA VAL A 262 16.96 0.20 11.38
C VAL A 262 17.27 -1.18 10.83
N LEU A 263 16.26 -1.79 10.21
CA LEU A 263 16.31 -3.11 9.61
C LEU A 263 16.30 -2.94 8.08
N THR A 264 17.43 -3.23 7.44
CA THR A 264 17.58 -3.15 5.97
C THR A 264 17.93 -4.49 5.38
N ARG A 265 17.59 -4.70 4.11
CA ARG A 265 17.89 -5.94 3.36
C ARG A 265 17.26 -7.18 4.03
N ARG A 266 16.07 -6.99 4.58
CA ARG A 266 15.36 -8.02 5.32
C ARG A 266 14.54 -8.91 4.39
N ASP A 267 14.28 -10.13 4.84
CA ASP A 267 13.27 -10.99 4.22
C ASP A 267 11.89 -10.37 4.44
N TRP A 268 11.11 -10.15 3.38
CA TRP A 268 9.76 -9.58 3.51
C TRP A 268 8.85 -10.40 4.42
N PHE A 269 9.04 -11.72 4.48
CA PHE A 269 8.33 -12.59 5.40
C PHE A 269 8.89 -12.55 6.84
N GLY A 270 9.92 -11.77 7.14
CA GLY A 270 10.47 -11.64 8.49
C GLY A 270 10.99 -12.94 9.10
N ARG A 271 11.41 -13.92 8.26
CA ARG A 271 11.96 -15.21 8.71
C ARG A 271 13.44 -15.13 9.10
N ASP A 272 13.99 -13.92 9.11
CA ASP A 272 15.40 -13.59 9.34
C ASP A 272 15.68 -13.08 10.76
N GLY A 273 14.74 -13.27 11.69
CA GLY A 273 14.88 -12.85 13.09
C GLY A 273 14.46 -11.41 13.37
N ALA A 274 13.88 -10.70 12.39
CA ALA A 274 13.41 -9.32 12.57
C ALA A 274 12.49 -9.12 13.78
N ALA A 275 11.55 -10.06 14.01
CA ALA A 275 10.63 -10.01 15.15
C ALA A 275 11.35 -10.07 16.51
N ASP A 276 12.42 -10.87 16.60
CA ASP A 276 13.21 -11.00 17.82
C ASP A 276 14.01 -9.72 18.11
N GLU A 277 14.59 -9.11 17.08
CA GLU A 277 15.31 -7.83 17.21
C GLU A 277 14.39 -6.68 17.64
N ILE A 278 13.18 -6.61 17.05
CA ILE A 278 12.14 -5.63 17.45
C ILE A 278 11.76 -5.86 18.92
N THR A 279 11.50 -7.10 19.30
CA THR A 279 11.15 -7.46 20.68
C THR A 279 12.26 -7.09 21.66
N ALA A 280 13.53 -7.31 21.28
CA ALA A 280 14.69 -6.99 22.09
C ALA A 280 14.84 -5.47 22.32
N LEU A 281 14.66 -4.65 21.26
CA LEU A 281 14.61 -3.19 21.39
C LEU A 281 13.55 -2.77 22.40
N LEU A 282 12.30 -3.20 22.19
CA LEU A 282 11.15 -2.71 22.96
C LEU A 282 11.20 -3.15 24.43
N LYS A 283 11.62 -4.39 24.72
CA LYS A 283 11.84 -4.85 26.10
C LYS A 283 12.98 -4.11 26.80
N GLY A 284 13.91 -3.53 26.06
CA GLY A 284 14.95 -2.65 26.61
C GLY A 284 14.41 -1.30 27.09
N LEU A 285 13.28 -0.84 26.53
CA LEU A 285 12.66 0.45 26.83
C LEU A 285 11.61 0.37 27.94
N ALA A 286 10.98 -0.80 28.13
CA ALA A 286 9.97 -1.04 29.16
C ALA A 286 10.56 -1.21 30.58
N ARG A 287 11.86 -0.91 30.78
CA ARG A 287 12.60 -1.07 32.04
C ARG A 287 12.81 0.25 32.77
#